data_AF-A0AAV6YXU4-F1
#
_entry.id   AF-A0AAV6YXU4-F1
#
_cell.length_a   1.000
_cell.length_b   1.000
_cell.length_c   1.000
_cell.angle_alpha   90.00
_cell.angle_beta   90.00
_cell.angle_gamma   90.00
#
_symmetry.space_group_name_H-M   'P 1'
#
loop_
_entity.id
_entity.type
_entity.pdbx_description
1 polymer ?
#
loop_
_entity_poly.entity_id
_entity_poly.type
_entity_poly.pdbx_seq_one_letter_code
_entity_poly.pdbx_strand_id
1 'polypeptide(L)'
;QRLELRAQVADAFLEKFQLSSDEMHILRGTHEGPLTEDFFKVLGKVKQIHNDVKLLLRTNQQTAGLEIMEQMALLQETSYERLYRWAQNECRTLTQESCDISPILSQAMDALQDRPVLYKLVTFYLYNI
;
A
#
# COMPACT_ATOMS: atom_id res chain seq x y z
N GLN A 1 9.17 35.86 -9.45
CA GLN A 1 10.03 34.88 -10.14
C GLN A 1 10.75 33.89 -9.20
N ARG A 2 11.71 34.29 -8.33
CA ARG A 2 12.44 33.30 -7.49
C ARG A 2 11.61 32.62 -6.39
N LEU A 3 10.52 33.25 -5.95
CA LEU A 3 9.55 32.69 -4.99
C LEU A 3 8.62 31.65 -5.63
N GLU A 4 8.14 31.91 -6.86
CA GLU A 4 7.25 31.01 -7.60
C GLU A 4 7.95 29.69 -7.97
N LEU A 5 9.22 29.75 -8.39
CA LEU A 5 10.02 28.55 -8.66
C LEU A 5 10.24 27.68 -7.42
N ARG A 6 10.42 28.29 -6.24
CA ARG A 6 10.56 27.54 -4.98
C ARG A 6 9.25 26.89 -4.55
N ALA A 7 8.12 27.57 -4.74
CA ALA A 7 6.80 27.02 -4.46
C ALA A 7 6.49 25.82 -5.37
N GLN A 8 6.73 25.94 -6.68
CA GLN A 8 6.52 24.83 -7.63
C GLN A 8 7.36 23.60 -7.32
N VAL A 9 8.62 23.79 -6.92
CA VAL A 9 9.51 22.67 -6.54
C VAL A 9 9.03 22.02 -5.23
N ALA A 10 8.55 22.82 -4.27
CA ALA A 10 8.00 22.29 -3.03
C ALA A 10 6.69 21.51 -3.28
N ASP A 11 5.80 22.01 -4.14
CA ASP A 11 4.56 21.32 -4.48
C ASP A 11 4.83 20.00 -5.21
N ALA A 12 5.73 20.00 -6.21
CA ALA A 12 6.13 18.78 -6.89
C ALA A 12 6.80 17.77 -5.94
N PHE A 13 7.52 18.26 -4.93
CA PHE A 13 8.09 17.41 -3.88
C PHE A 13 7.00 16.79 -2.99
N LEU A 14 6.03 17.59 -2.54
CA LEU A 14 4.92 17.11 -1.72
C LEU A 14 4.06 16.10 -2.48
N GLU A 15 3.75 16.37 -3.75
CA GLU A 15 2.97 15.45 -4.61
C GLU A 15 3.70 14.12 -4.82
N LYS A 16 5.03 14.17 -4.91
CA LYS A 16 5.87 12.98 -5.14
C LYS A 16 6.21 12.19 -3.88
N PHE A 17 6.25 12.84 -2.71
CA PHE A 17 6.74 12.22 -1.47
C PHE A 17 5.72 12.18 -0.33
N GLN A 18 4.51 12.68 -0.55
CA GLN A 18 3.40 12.57 0.40
C GLN A 18 2.16 11.97 -0.25
N LEU A 19 1.33 11.37 0.60
CA LEU A 19 -0.02 10.97 0.23
C LEU A 19 -0.96 12.13 0.53
N SER A 20 -1.91 12.36 -0.36
CA SER A 20 -3.04 13.25 -0.09
C SER A 20 -3.91 12.71 1.05
N SER A 21 -4.74 13.57 1.63
CA SER A 21 -5.66 13.14 2.71
C SER A 21 -6.62 12.04 2.24
N ASP A 22 -7.05 12.10 0.97
CA ASP A 22 -7.96 11.13 0.39
C ASP A 22 -7.26 9.77 0.19
N GLU A 23 -6.02 9.77 -0.27
CA GLU A 23 -5.20 8.57 -0.39
C GLU A 23 -4.94 7.92 0.96
N MET A 24 -4.64 8.71 2.00
CA MET A 24 -4.55 8.20 3.37
C MET A 24 -5.88 7.62 3.86
N HIS A 25 -7.00 8.23 3.50
CA HIS A 25 -8.33 7.71 3.85
C HIS A 25 -8.60 6.36 3.16
N ILE A 26 -8.20 6.19 1.90
CA ILE A 26 -8.34 4.92 1.15
C ILE A 26 -7.49 3.81 1.80
N LEU A 27 -6.22 4.09 2.10
CA LEU A 27 -5.31 3.12 2.75
C LEU A 27 -5.82 2.70 4.13
N ARG A 28 -6.17 3.68 4.97
CA ARG A 28 -6.61 3.43 6.34
C ARG A 28 -8.00 2.82 6.37
N GLY A 29 -8.92 3.34 5.55
CA GLY A 29 -10.30 2.89 5.36
C GLY A 29 -11.02 2.46 6.64
N THR A 30 -12.11 1.72 6.48
CA THR A 30 -12.66 0.90 7.57
C THR A 30 -11.97 -0.46 7.55
N HIS A 31 -11.50 -0.93 8.71
CA HIS A 31 -10.82 -2.23 8.85
C HIS A 31 -11.61 -3.41 8.27
N GLU A 32 -12.94 -3.27 8.17
CA GLU A 32 -13.88 -4.28 7.68
C GLU A 32 -14.56 -3.90 6.34
N GLY A 33 -14.18 -2.77 5.73
CA GLY A 33 -14.74 -2.34 4.44
C GLY A 33 -14.18 -3.13 3.26
N PRO A 34 -14.92 -3.24 2.14
CA PRO A 34 -14.45 -3.92 0.94
C PRO A 34 -13.19 -3.27 0.40
N LEU A 35 -12.24 -4.08 -0.05
CA LEU A 35 -11.10 -3.60 -0.82
C LEU A 35 -11.56 -3.20 -2.22
N THR A 36 -11.08 -2.05 -2.69
CA THR A 36 -11.37 -1.52 -4.02
C THR A 36 -10.10 -1.42 -4.83
N GLU A 37 -10.22 -1.26 -6.15
CA GLU A 37 -9.06 -1.04 -7.03
C GLU A 37 -8.22 0.16 -6.59
N ASP A 38 -8.86 1.19 -6.04
CA ASP A 38 -8.17 2.39 -5.56
C ASP A 38 -7.24 2.09 -4.38
N PHE A 39 -7.55 1.09 -3.54
CA PHE A 39 -6.61 0.63 -2.52
C PHE A 39 -5.28 0.15 -3.14
N PHE A 40 -5.36 -0.66 -4.20
CA PHE A 40 -4.16 -1.17 -4.88
C PHE A 40 -3.38 -0.06 -5.58
N LYS A 41 -4.07 0.91 -6.20
CA LYS A 41 -3.44 2.09 -6.79
C LYS A 41 -2.66 2.88 -5.74
N VAL A 42 -3.28 3.17 -4.60
CA VAL A 42 -2.65 3.93 -3.52
C VAL A 42 -1.51 3.13 -2.89
N LEU A 43 -1.67 1.82 -2.66
CA LEU A 43 -0.59 0.94 -2.18
C LEU A 43 0.62 0.93 -3.14
N GLY A 44 0.36 0.92 -4.45
CA GLY A 44 1.38 1.09 -5.49
C GLY A 44 2.12 2.43 -5.36
N LYS A 45 1.40 3.52 -5.12
CA LYS A 45 2.01 4.84 -4.84
C LYS A 45 2.90 4.80 -3.60
N VAL A 46 2.45 4.20 -2.48
CA VAL A 46 3.29 4.05 -1.28
C VAL A 46 4.59 3.29 -1.58
N LYS A 47 4.52 2.22 -2.38
CA LYS A 47 5.72 1.48 -2.84
C LYS A 47 6.67 2.36 -3.65
N GLN A 48 6.11 3.15 -4.56
CA GLN A 48 6.90 4.07 -5.38
C GLN A 48 7.57 5.15 -4.53
N ILE A 49 6.84 5.81 -3.63
CA ILE A 49 7.39 6.82 -2.71
C ILE A 49 8.53 6.21 -1.89
N HIS A 50 8.32 5.04 -1.29
CA HIS A 50 9.34 4.35 -0.49
C HIS A 50 10.62 4.04 -1.30
N ASN A 51 10.50 3.76 -2.60
CA ASN A 51 11.66 3.57 -3.48
C ASN A 51 12.32 4.89 -3.88
N ASP A 52 11.54 5.90 -4.22
CA ASP A 52 12.02 7.22 -4.63
C ASP A 52 12.75 7.93 -3.49
N VAL A 53 12.35 7.69 -2.23
CA VAL A 53 13.02 8.23 -1.05
C VAL A 53 14.47 7.77 -0.94
N LYS A 54 14.84 6.62 -1.51
CA LYS A 54 16.24 6.17 -1.58
C LYS A 54 17.12 7.14 -2.37
N LEU A 55 16.55 7.89 -3.31
CA LEU A 55 17.25 8.97 -4.01
C LEU A 55 17.47 10.18 -3.09
N LEU A 56 16.48 10.54 -2.27
CA LEU A 56 16.61 11.63 -1.29
C LEU A 56 17.70 11.35 -0.24
N LEU A 57 17.83 10.09 0.19
CA LEU A 57 18.89 9.66 1.12
C LEU A 57 20.32 9.84 0.55
N ARG A 58 20.46 9.97 -0.77
CA ARG A 58 21.74 10.24 -1.46
C ARG A 58 22.03 11.74 -1.62
N THR A 59 21.12 12.60 -1.16
CA THR A 59 21.25 14.07 -1.20
C THR A 59 21.51 14.62 0.20
N ASN A 60 21.65 15.94 0.35
CA ASN A 60 21.78 16.61 1.65
C ASN A 60 20.51 16.54 2.54
N GLN A 61 19.41 15.97 2.05
CA GLN A 61 18.13 15.92 2.76
C GLN A 61 17.88 14.55 3.43
N GLN A 62 18.90 13.99 4.08
CA GLN A 62 18.85 12.62 4.62
C GLN A 62 17.82 12.45 5.74
N THR A 63 17.71 13.42 6.66
CA THR A 63 16.76 13.34 7.79
C THR A 63 15.31 13.27 7.31
N ALA A 64 14.89 14.17 6.42
CA ALA A 64 13.53 14.11 5.87
C ALA A 64 13.32 12.86 5.01
N GLY A 65 14.36 12.40 4.30
CA GLY A 65 14.31 11.12 3.60
C GLY A 65 14.05 9.95 4.54
N LEU A 66 14.70 9.89 5.71
CA LEU A 66 14.49 8.83 6.69
C LEU A 66 13.06 8.86 7.26
N GLU A 67 12.55 10.03 7.62
CA GLU A 67 11.18 10.19 8.14
C GLU A 67 10.12 9.73 7.14
N ILE A 68 10.25 10.14 5.86
CA ILE A 68 9.32 9.72 4.81
C ILE A 68 9.44 8.21 4.57
N MET A 69 10.66 7.65 4.58
CA MET A 69 10.88 6.21 4.41
C MET A 69 10.17 5.42 5.51
N GLU A 70 10.33 5.82 6.77
CA GLU A 70 9.71 5.18 7.93
C GLU A 70 8.18 5.28 7.87
N GLN A 71 7.65 6.47 7.54
CA GLN A 71 6.21 6.66 7.36
C GLN A 71 5.64 5.76 6.27
N MET A 72 6.30 5.67 5.11
CA MET A 72 5.85 4.80 4.01
C MET A 72 5.97 3.32 4.38
N ALA A 73 7.00 2.93 5.13
CA ALA A 73 7.16 1.55 5.60
C ALA A 73 6.00 1.14 6.52
N LEU A 74 5.63 1.99 7.49
CA LEU A 74 4.49 1.76 8.38
C LEU A 74 3.16 1.69 7.62
N LEU A 75 2.97 2.56 6.63
CA LEU A 75 1.79 2.53 5.77
C LEU A 75 1.71 1.25 4.94
N GLN A 76 2.85 0.76 4.43
CA GLN A 76 2.88 -0.55 3.75
C GLN A 76 2.49 -1.67 4.70
N GLU A 77 3.09 -1.73 5.89
CA GLU A 77 2.84 -2.79 6.87
C GLU A 77 1.34 -2.87 7.23
N THR A 78 0.77 -1.75 7.65
CA THR A 78 -0.66 -1.66 8.01
C THR A 78 -1.59 -1.99 6.84
N SER A 79 -1.23 -1.59 5.61
CA SER A 79 -2.01 -1.90 4.42
C SER A 79 -1.95 -3.39 4.06
N TYR A 80 -0.78 -4.01 4.17
CA TYR A 80 -0.62 -5.45 3.93
C TYR A 80 -1.33 -6.29 4.99
N GLU A 81 -1.35 -5.86 6.26
CA GLU A 81 -2.12 -6.52 7.30
C GLU A 81 -3.62 -6.49 7.00
N ARG A 82 -4.14 -5.33 6.55
CA ARG A 82 -5.53 -5.19 6.11
C ARG A 82 -5.83 -6.08 4.91
N LEU A 83 -4.95 -6.08 3.90
CA LEU A 83 -5.06 -6.94 2.72
C LEU A 83 -5.13 -8.42 3.08
N TYR A 84 -4.26 -8.85 3.99
CA TYR A 84 -4.20 -10.22 4.50
C TYR A 84 -5.51 -10.63 5.20
N ARG A 85 -6.02 -9.79 6.11
CA ARG A 85 -7.28 -10.07 6.84
C ARG A 85 -8.47 -10.13 5.89
N TRP A 86 -8.57 -9.20 4.94
CA TRP A 86 -9.64 -9.21 3.95
C TRP A 86 -9.57 -10.48 3.08
N ALA A 87 -8.39 -10.82 2.56
CA ALA A 87 -8.21 -12.02 1.74
C ALA A 87 -8.56 -13.31 2.51
N GLN A 88 -8.17 -13.41 3.80
CA GLN A 88 -8.60 -14.54 4.63
C GLN A 88 -10.11 -14.64 4.78
N ASN A 89 -10.80 -13.51 4.96
CA ASN A 89 -12.25 -13.48 5.12
C ASN A 89 -12.95 -13.92 3.83
N GLU A 90 -12.54 -13.37 2.69
CA GLU A 90 -13.08 -13.73 1.37
C GLU A 90 -12.86 -15.21 1.05
N CYS A 91 -11.67 -15.74 1.34
CA CYS A 91 -11.38 -17.16 1.16
C CYS A 91 -12.28 -18.07 2.02
N ARG A 92 -12.63 -17.66 3.25
CA ARG A 92 -13.60 -18.40 4.07
C ARG A 92 -15.00 -18.37 3.47
N THR A 93 -15.44 -17.21 2.97
CA THR A 93 -16.74 -17.08 2.29
C THR A 93 -16.82 -17.98 1.06
N LEU A 94 -15.75 -18.08 0.26
CA LEU A 94 -15.65 -18.99 -0.90
C LEU A 94 -15.78 -20.48 -0.53
N THR A 95 -15.46 -20.87 0.71
CA THR A 95 -15.65 -22.25 1.18
C THR A 95 -17.08 -22.54 1.64
N GLN A 96 -17.88 -21.51 1.95
CA GLN A 96 -19.25 -21.64 2.46
C GLN A 96 -20.33 -21.40 1.39
N GLU A 97 -20.09 -20.53 0.42
CA GLU A 97 -21.02 -20.17 -0.66
C GLU A 97 -20.35 -20.31 -2.04
N SER A 98 -21.14 -20.26 -3.11
CA SER A 98 -20.71 -20.49 -4.50
C SER A 98 -19.36 -19.85 -4.83
N CYS A 99 -18.46 -20.66 -5.38
CA CYS A 99 -17.05 -20.38 -5.60
C CYS A 99 -16.80 -19.40 -6.77
N ASP A 100 -17.22 -18.14 -6.61
CA ASP A 100 -16.92 -17.07 -7.57
C ASP A 100 -15.73 -16.24 -7.06
N ILE A 101 -14.56 -16.48 -7.65
CA ILE A 101 -13.35 -15.72 -7.35
C ILE A 101 -13.56 -14.28 -7.84
N SER A 102 -13.74 -13.36 -6.91
CA SER A 102 -13.83 -11.93 -7.21
C SER A 102 -12.51 -11.43 -7.86
N PRO A 103 -12.58 -10.54 -8.87
CA PRO A 103 -11.39 -9.93 -9.47
C PRO A 103 -10.52 -9.18 -8.44
N ILE A 104 -11.13 -8.65 -7.38
CA ILE A 104 -10.41 -8.00 -6.26
C ILE A 104 -9.59 -9.03 -5.48
N LEU A 105 -10.09 -10.26 -5.30
CA LEU A 105 -9.33 -11.34 -4.66
C LEU A 105 -8.13 -11.76 -5.51
N SER A 106 -8.30 -11.83 -6.83
CA SER A 106 -7.17 -12.09 -7.73
C SER A 106 -6.09 -10.99 -7.63
N GLN A 107 -6.48 -9.71 -7.61
CA GLN A 107 -5.56 -8.60 -7.41
C GLN A 107 -4.90 -8.60 -6.03
N ALA A 108 -5.64 -9.01 -4.98
CA ALA A 108 -5.10 -9.16 -3.64
C ALA A 108 -4.00 -10.22 -3.59
N MET A 109 -4.26 -11.38 -4.20
CA MET A 109 -3.30 -12.47 -4.28
C MET A 109 -2.06 -12.09 -5.09
N ASP A 110 -2.22 -11.36 -6.21
CA ASP A 110 -1.11 -10.84 -7.01
C ASP A 110 -0.26 -9.84 -6.23
N ALA A 111 -0.89 -8.87 -5.56
CA ALA A 111 -0.19 -7.89 -4.71
C ALA A 111 0.54 -8.53 -3.52
N LEU A 112 0.06 -9.67 -3.02
CA LEU A 112 0.74 -10.45 -1.99
C LEU A 112 1.97 -11.20 -2.53
N GLN A 113 2.03 -11.58 -3.81
CA GLN A 113 3.19 -12.24 -4.41
C GLN A 113 4.47 -11.38 -4.33
N ASP A 114 4.32 -10.05 -4.38
CA ASP A 114 5.42 -9.09 -4.16
C ASP A 114 6.07 -9.22 -2.76
N ARG A 115 5.40 -9.90 -1.82
CA ARG A 115 5.87 -10.17 -0.45
C ARG A 115 5.84 -11.70 -0.24
N PRO A 116 6.86 -12.46 -0.68
CA PRO A 116 6.83 -13.92 -0.68
C PRO A 116 6.62 -14.57 0.71
N VAL A 117 6.92 -13.85 1.79
CA VAL A 117 6.61 -14.27 3.18
C VAL A 117 5.12 -14.20 3.47
N LEU A 118 4.44 -13.11 3.11
CA LEU A 118 2.99 -12.93 3.32
C LEU A 118 2.19 -13.84 2.39
N TYR A 119 2.63 -13.99 1.13
CA TYR A 119 2.04 -14.95 0.19
C TYR A 119 2.09 -16.39 0.73
N LYS A 120 3.24 -16.80 1.29
CA LYS A 120 3.39 -18.12 1.94
C LYS A 120 2.46 -18.29 3.14
N LEU A 121 2.25 -17.26 3.94
CA LEU A 121 1.33 -17.34 5.09
C LEU A 121 -0.13 -17.53 4.63
N VAL A 122 -0.59 -16.78 3.63
CA VAL A 122 -1.96 -16.92 3.09
C VAL A 122 -2.17 -18.28 2.43
N THR A 123 -1.24 -18.71 1.58
CA THR A 123 -1.31 -20.03 0.94
C THR A 123 -1.26 -21.15 1.97
N PHE A 124 -0.40 -21.07 2.99
CA PHE A 124 -0.37 -22.06 4.07
C PHE A 124 -1.71 -22.14 4.83
N TYR A 125 -2.37 -20.99 5.08
CA TYR A 125 -3.70 -20.96 5.68
C TYR A 125 -4.75 -21.64 4.80
N LEU A 126 -4.72 -21.43 3.49
CA LEU A 126 -5.61 -22.09 2.52
C LEU A 126 -5.38 -23.60 2.42
N TYR A 127 -4.14 -24.06 2.58
CA TYR A 127 -3.78 -25.49 2.56
C TYR A 127 -4.09 -26.23 3.88
N ASN A 128 -4.29 -25.51 4.99
CA ASN A 128 -4.57 -26.09 6.31
C ASN A 128 -6.03 -25.87 6.78
N ILE A 129 -6.88 -25.36 5.90
CA ILE A 129 -8.35 -25.38 6.02
C ILE A 129 -8.86 -26.60 5.25
#